data_AF-A0A9E2GCV1-F1
#
_entry.id   AF-A0A9E2GCV1-F1
#
_cell.length_a   1.000
_cell.length_b   1.000
_cell.length_c   1.000
_cell.angle_alpha   90.00
_cell.angle_beta   90.00
_cell.angle_gamma   90.00
#
_symmetry.space_group_name_H-M   'P 1'
#
loop_
_entity.id
_entity.type
_entity.pdbx_description
1 polymer ?
#
loop_
_entity_poly.entity_id
_entity_poly.type
_entity_poly.pdbx_seq_one_letter_code
_entity_poly.pdbx_strand_id
1 'polypeptide(L)' 'MNISDETTAREAIDLWRSKAPKEQLRHIRQAIETLELNQMHYENRGNEKGIKRSENAIEMLIQRRMEIESEL' A
#
# COMPACT_ATOMS: atom_id res chain seq x y z
N MET A 1 2.29 -3.46 10.89
CA MET A 1 1.38 -4.25 10.04
C MET A 1 2.19 -4.72 8.84
N ASN A 2 2.14 -6.00 8.49
CA ASN A 2 2.82 -6.50 7.29
C ASN A 2 1.81 -6.43 6.13
N ILE A 3 2.02 -5.53 5.18
CA ILE A 3 1.15 -5.36 4.02
C ILE A 3 1.84 -6.05 2.85
N SER A 4 1.18 -7.06 2.28
CA SER A 4 1.78 -7.94 1.26
C SER A 4 0.84 -8.26 0.09
N ASP A 5 -0.42 -7.83 0.17
CA ASP A 5 -1.44 -8.06 -0.84
C ASP A 5 -2.60 -7.06 -0.68
N GLU A 6 -3.55 -7.14 -1.60
CA GLU A 6 -4.74 -6.28 -1.64
C GLU A 6 -5.61 -6.39 -0.37
N THR A 7 -5.67 -7.57 0.25
CA THR A 7 -6.52 -7.80 1.43
C THR A 7 -5.94 -7.04 2.62
N THR A 8 -4.67 -7.26 2.90
CA THR A 8 -3.95 -6.56 3.97
C THR A 8 -3.83 -5.06 3.71
N ALA A 9 -3.73 -4.63 2.44
CA ALA A 9 -3.78 -3.21 2.08
C ALA A 9 -5.16 -2.58 2.38
N ARG A 10 -6.25 -3.29 2.08
CA ARG A 10 -7.62 -2.82 2.37
C ARG A 10 -7.86 -2.68 3.86
N GLU A 11 -7.49 -3.69 4.65
CA GLU A 11 -7.59 -3.66 6.10
C GLU A 11 -6.79 -2.49 6.70
N ALA A 12 -5.59 -2.24 6.17
CA ALA A 12 -4.76 -1.12 6.59
C ALA A 12 -5.43 0.23 6.30
N ILE A 13 -5.98 0.40 5.09
CA ILE A 13 -6.72 1.61 4.71
C ILE A 13 -7.91 1.83 5.66
N ASP A 14 -8.71 0.80 5.91
CA ASP A 14 -9.88 0.89 6.77
C ASP A 14 -9.51 1.27 8.20
N LEU A 15 -8.41 0.72 8.73
CA LEU A 15 -7.86 1.11 10.03
C LEU A 15 -7.45 2.59 10.05
N TRP A 16 -6.78 3.07 9.00
CA TRP A 16 -6.25 4.43 8.95
C TRP A 16 -7.32 5.49 8.68
N ARG A 17 -8.48 5.16 8.11
CA ARG A 17 -9.59 6.11 7.90
C ARG A 17 -10.00 6.87 9.16
N SER A 18 -9.81 6.27 10.33
CA SER A 18 -10.08 6.90 11.64
C SER A 18 -9.02 7.92 12.10
N LYS A 19 -7.89 8.03 11.40
CA LYS A 19 -6.76 8.90 11.74
C LYS A 19 -6.85 10.24 11.02
N ALA A 20 -6.10 11.22 11.50
CA ALA A 20 -5.99 12.51 10.81
C ALA A 20 -5.38 12.34 9.41
N PRO A 21 -5.76 13.15 8.40
CA PRO A 21 -5.25 13.04 7.02
C PRO A 21 -3.72 12.94 6.91
N LYS A 22 -2.99 13.78 7.66
CA LYS A 22 -1.52 13.76 7.68
C LYS A 22 -0.94 12.44 8.18
N GLU A 23 -1.59 11.80 9.15
CA GLU A 23 -1.19 10.49 9.67
C GLU A 23 -1.51 9.38 8.67
N GLN A 24 -2.67 9.43 8.01
CA GLN A 24 -3.03 8.51 6.93
C GLN A 24 -1.98 8.54 5.82
N LEU A 25 -1.63 9.74 5.32
CA LEU A 25 -0.62 9.92 4.28
C LEU A 25 0.74 9.36 4.68
N ARG A 26 1.16 9.56 5.93
CA ARG A 26 2.41 8.99 6.45
C ARG A 26 2.39 7.46 6.43
N HIS A 27 1.31 6.85 6.90
CA HIS A 27 1.17 5.39 6.92
C HIS A 27 1.11 4.80 5.52
N ILE A 28 0.35 5.42 4.61
CA ILE A 28 0.26 5.02 3.21
C ILE A 28 1.64 5.07 2.54
N ARG A 29 2.42 6.14 2.74
CA ARG A 29 3.77 6.25 2.18
C ARG A 29 4.67 5.09 2.64
N GLN A 30 4.72 4.82 3.95
CA GLN A 30 5.53 3.73 4.50
C GLN A 30 5.12 2.35 3.97
N ALA A 31 3.81 2.14 3.76
CA ALA A 31 3.28 0.90 3.21
C ALA A 31 3.68 0.69 1.75
N ILE A 32 3.63 1.74 0.92
CA ILE A 32 4.09 1.69 -0.46
C ILE A 32 5.58 1.34 -0.52
N GLU A 33 6.42 2.04 0.25
CA GLU A 33 7.88 1.76 0.30
C GLU A 33 8.16 0.30 0.68
N THR A 34 7.40 -0.26 1.62
CA THR A 34 7.53 -1.67 2.02
C THR A 34 7.11 -2.63 0.90
N LEU A 35 6.03 -2.33 0.19
CA LEU A 35 5.53 -3.16 -0.91
C LEU A 35 6.46 -3.12 -2.12
N GLU A 36 7.08 -1.98 -2.41
CA GLU A 36 8.09 -1.82 -3.47
C GLU A 36 9.32 -2.70 -3.18
N LEU A 37 9.80 -2.71 -1.93
CA LEU A 37 10.89 -3.62 -1.52
C LEU A 37 10.48 -5.09 -1.68
N ASN A 38 9.27 -5.46 -1.27
CA ASN A 38 8.74 -6.81 -1.45
C ASN A 38 8.61 -7.19 -2.93
N GLN A 39 8.17 -6.25 -3.78
CA GLN A 39 8.09 -6.44 -5.23
C GLN A 39 9.47 -6.75 -5.82
N MET A 40 10.50 -5.95 -5.49
CA MET A 40 11.87 -6.21 -5.92
C MET A 40 12.36 -7.59 -5.49
N HIS A 41 12.01 -8.04 -4.28
CA HIS A 41 12.32 -9.40 -3.82
C HIS A 41 11.61 -10.49 -4.65
N TYR A 42 10.36 -10.26 -5.07
CA TYR A 42 9.63 -11.19 -5.93
C TYR A 42 10.15 -11.19 -7.38
N GLU A 43 10.51 -10.02 -7.92
CA GLU A 43 11.15 -9.87 -9.24
C GLU A 43 12.44 -10.69 -9.32
N ASN A 44 13.32 -10.54 -8.32
CA ASN A 44 14.58 -11.29 -8.24
C ASN A 44 14.39 -12.82 -8.18
N ARG A 45 13.20 -13.30 -7.78
CA ARG A 45 12.87 -14.72 -7.69
C ARG A 45 12.01 -15.22 -8.85
N GLY A 46 11.67 -14.36 -9.81
CA GLY A 46 10.73 -14.69 -10.88
C GLY A 46 9.32 -15.03 -10.38
N ASN A 47 8.92 -14.50 -9.22
CA ASN A 47 7.62 -14.78 -8.62
C ASN A 47 6.55 -13.80 -9.13
N GLU A 48 6.06 -14.02 -10.34
CA GLU A 48 5.05 -13.16 -11.00
C GLU A 48 3.80 -12.92 -10.16
N LYS A 49 3.33 -13.94 -9.42
CA LYS A 49 2.18 -13.80 -8.51
C LYS A 49 2.48 -12.89 -7.33
N GLY A 50 3.72 -12.91 -6.83
CA GLY A 50 4.17 -12.00 -5.78
C GLY A 50 4.23 -10.57 -6.28
N ILE A 51 4.84 -10.36 -7.45
CA ILE A 51 4.92 -9.06 -8.13
C ILE A 51 3.52 -8.48 -8.30
N LYS A 52 2.62 -9.25 -8.90
CA LYS A 52 1.27 -8.75 -9.22
C LYS A 52 0.47 -8.37 -7.98
N ARG A 53 0.60 -9.12 -6.89
CA ARG A 53 -0.05 -8.78 -5.61
C ARG A 53 0.50 -7.50 -5.01
N SER A 54 1.82 -7.29 -5.06
CA SER A 54 2.44 -6.03 -4.61
C SER A 54 1.96 -4.86 -5.45
N GLU A 55 1.95 -4.97 -6.78
CA GLU A 55 1.47 -3.92 -7.70
C GLU A 55 0.03 -3.51 -7.38
N ASN A 56 -0.88 -4.48 -7.27
CA ASN A 56 -2.29 -4.19 -7.01
C ASN A 56 -2.48 -3.54 -5.62
N ALA A 57 -1.72 -3.97 -4.61
CA ALA A 57 -1.74 -3.35 -3.28
C ALA A 57 -1.20 -1.90 -3.31
N ILE A 58 -0.12 -1.65 -4.06
CA ILE A 58 0.45 -0.31 -4.25
C ILE A 58 -0.57 0.60 -4.94
N GLU A 59 -1.22 0.15 -6.01
CA GLU A 59 -2.23 0.92 -6.74
C GLU A 59 -3.38 1.34 -5.83
N MET A 60 -3.90 0.44 -5.00
CA MET A 60 -4.94 0.75 -4.02
C MET A 60 -4.50 1.83 -3.01
N LEU A 61 -3.25 1.76 -2.54
CA LEU A 61 -2.69 2.72 -1.59
C LEU A 61 -2.47 4.10 -2.25
N ILE A 62 -2.02 4.13 -3.50
CA ILE A 62 -1.87 5.37 -4.28
C ILE A 62 -3.23 6.03 -4.49
N GLN A 63 -4.24 5.25 -4.90
CA GLN A 63 -5.60 5.76 -5.09
C GLN A 63 -6.13 6.41 -3.80
N ARG A 64 -5.97 5.74 -2.66
CA ARG A 64 -6.37 6.32 -1.37
C ARG A 64 -5.58 7.58 -1.01
N ARG A 65 -4.28 7.63 -1.33
CA ARG A 65 -3.46 8.83 -1.13
C ARG A 65 -4.03 10.03 -1.89
N MET A 66 -4.36 9.82 -3.17
CA MET A 66 -4.93 10.86 -4.04
C MET A 66 -6.28 11.35 -3.54
N GLU A 67 -7.14 10.46 -3.03
CA GLU A 67 -8.41 10.85 -2.39
C GLU A 67 -8.19 11.77 -1.20
N ILE A 68 -7.30 11.40 -0.27
CA ILE A 68 -6.99 12.23 0.91
C ILE A 68 -6.42 13.59 0.49
N GLU A 69 -5.50 13.61 -0.47
CA GLU A 69 -4.91 14.85 -0.98
C GLU A 69 -5.94 15.77 -1.67
N SER A 70 -7.03 15.20 -2.23
CA SER A 70 -8.13 15.97 -2.82
C SER A 70 -9.14 16.52 -1.81
N GLU A 71 -9.14 15.99 -0.58
CA GLU A 71 -10.01 16.40 0.53
C GLU A 71 -9.38 17.50 1.42
N LEU A 72 -8.12 17.88 1.16
CA LEU A 72 -7.34 18.88 1.92
C LEU A 72 -7.41 20.27 1.29
#